data_AF-A0A430KLQ7-F1
#
_entry.id   AF-A0A430KLQ7-F1
#
_cell.length_a   1.000
_cell.length_b   1.000
_cell.length_c   1.000
_cell.angle_alpha   90.00
_cell.angle_beta   90.00
_cell.angle_gamma   90.00
#
_symmetry.space_group_name_H-M   'P 1'
#
loop_
_entity.id
_entity.type
_entity.pdbx_description
1 polymer ?
#
loop_
_entity_poly.entity_id
_entity_poly.type
_entity_poly.pdbx_seq_one_letter_code
_entity_poly.pdbx_strand_id
1 'polypeptide(L)'
;MKYILAFLVLILMPTTLLAQDKMDYFRGLVQTFEDRVFPRLLDQMSNSDRKILRSVDFQFIENPVVVTAVYTESDTKKVYIYAGFLDGLYNYVDCLIITKISDGRKACDKYFDYYFGNVVSKSPTPPLSFAEIIFTDDTKLEAWQNNTTMNDAKNLYMMSALILIGMHEMGHHITGFAQKNALLSDRRGAEIKADKWAVDNLVRMNENPILGITMSLGYLSQIERFRRIKQVNSFSSHPMPKSRAQYAFDKVCVGKLSSPMQKSCDLISGLIDEFE
;
A
#
# COMPACT_ATOMS: atom_id res chain seq x y z
N MET A 1 20.04 -9.33 -41.60
CA MET A 1 19.24 -9.26 -40.35
C MET A 1 20.10 -9.59 -39.11
N LYS A 2 21.04 -8.73 -38.71
CA LYS A 2 21.88 -8.94 -37.51
C LYS A 2 21.86 -7.79 -36.49
N TYR A 3 20.95 -6.82 -36.65
CA TYR A 3 20.90 -5.61 -35.81
C TYR A 3 19.67 -5.49 -34.90
N ILE A 4 18.79 -6.50 -34.88
CA ILE A 4 17.58 -6.49 -34.03
C ILE A 4 17.88 -6.96 -32.60
N LEU A 5 18.94 -7.75 -32.39
CA LEU A 5 19.27 -8.29 -31.06
C LEU A 5 19.96 -7.26 -30.13
N ALA A 6 20.73 -6.31 -30.66
CA ALA A 6 21.42 -5.32 -29.84
C ALA A 6 20.49 -4.20 -29.32
N PHE A 7 19.40 -3.92 -30.04
CA PHE A 7 18.43 -2.89 -29.65
C PHE A 7 17.48 -3.35 -28.52
N LEU A 8 17.21 -4.67 -28.43
CA LEU A 8 16.45 -5.28 -27.34
C LEU A 8 17.25 -5.38 -26.04
N VAL A 9 18.57 -5.58 -26.12
CA VAL A 9 19.44 -5.69 -24.94
C VAL A 9 19.65 -4.33 -24.24
N LEU A 10 19.68 -3.23 -24.99
CA LEU A 10 19.86 -1.88 -24.43
C LEU A 10 18.59 -1.26 -23.82
N ILE A 11 17.39 -1.69 -24.25
CA ILE A 11 16.12 -1.26 -23.62
C ILE A 11 15.84 -2.08 -22.34
N LEU A 12 16.32 -3.32 -22.27
CA LEU A 12 16.07 -4.20 -21.12
C LEU A 12 17.05 -3.98 -19.96
N MET A 13 18.32 -3.62 -20.22
CA MET A 13 19.32 -3.45 -19.16
C MET A 13 18.99 -2.35 -18.12
N PRO A 14 18.56 -1.13 -18.51
CA PRO A 14 18.15 -0.12 -17.55
C PRO A 14 16.92 -0.58 -16.75
N THR A 15 15.95 -1.20 -17.41
CA THR A 15 14.72 -1.68 -16.76
C THR A 15 14.98 -2.80 -15.74
N THR A 16 15.96 -3.68 -15.99
CA THR A 16 16.31 -4.74 -15.03
C THR A 16 17.12 -4.25 -13.84
N LEU A 17 18.03 -3.27 -14.03
CA LEU A 17 18.76 -2.63 -12.94
C LEU A 17 17.82 -1.80 -12.06
N LEU A 18 16.92 -1.02 -12.68
CA LEU A 18 15.88 -0.26 -11.98
C LEU A 18 14.88 -1.18 -11.25
N ALA A 19 14.57 -2.35 -11.81
CA ALA A 19 13.74 -3.35 -11.14
C ALA A 19 14.44 -3.94 -9.90
N GLN A 20 15.75 -4.24 -9.99
CA GLN A 20 16.51 -4.75 -8.85
C GLN A 20 16.67 -3.69 -7.76
N ASP A 21 17.00 -2.44 -8.12
CA ASP A 21 17.12 -1.32 -7.17
C ASP A 21 15.79 -1.07 -6.44
N LYS A 22 14.67 -1.18 -7.14
CA LYS A 22 13.34 -1.07 -6.55
C LYS A 22 13.02 -2.25 -5.61
N MET A 23 13.41 -3.47 -5.97
CA MET A 23 13.26 -4.64 -5.11
C MET A 23 14.12 -4.53 -3.83
N ASP A 24 15.34 -4.04 -3.96
CA ASP A 24 16.23 -3.80 -2.82
C ASP A 24 15.69 -2.69 -1.92
N TYR A 25 15.11 -1.64 -2.50
CA TYR A 25 14.37 -0.62 -1.77
C TYR A 25 13.19 -1.21 -0.99
N PHE A 26 12.36 -2.05 -1.61
CA PHE A 26 11.23 -2.70 -0.93
C PHE A 26 11.68 -3.64 0.19
N ARG A 27 12.74 -4.42 -0.04
CA ARG A 27 13.32 -5.27 1.00
C ARG A 27 13.82 -4.44 2.17
N GLY A 28 14.52 -3.34 1.90
CA GLY A 28 15.00 -2.40 2.91
C GLY A 28 13.85 -1.72 3.69
N LEU A 29 12.74 -1.41 3.03
CA LEU A 29 11.53 -0.86 3.66
C LEU A 29 10.91 -1.86 4.65
N VAL A 30 10.73 -3.11 4.22
CA VAL A 30 10.17 -4.18 5.08
C VAL A 30 11.11 -4.47 6.25
N GLN A 31 12.41 -4.59 5.99
CA GLN A 31 13.40 -4.80 7.03
C GLN A 31 13.43 -3.64 8.04
N THR A 32 13.32 -2.39 7.56
CA THR A 32 13.24 -1.22 8.46
C THR A 32 11.99 -1.28 9.34
N PHE A 33 10.85 -1.70 8.77
CA PHE A 33 9.64 -1.89 9.54
C PHE A 33 9.83 -2.98 10.60
N GLU A 34 10.35 -4.15 10.23
CA GLU A 34 10.57 -5.29 11.13
C GLU A 34 11.61 -5.00 12.22
N ASP A 35 12.77 -4.45 11.88
CA ASP A 35 13.90 -4.31 12.81
C ASP A 35 13.77 -3.09 13.72
N ARG A 36 13.07 -2.03 13.26
CA ARG A 36 13.06 -0.73 13.95
C ARG A 36 11.68 -0.28 14.37
N VAL A 37 10.66 -0.50 13.54
CA VAL A 37 9.33 0.05 13.80
C VAL A 37 8.51 -0.91 14.66
N PHE A 38 8.43 -2.19 14.27
CA PHE A 38 7.62 -3.18 14.93
C PHE A 38 8.01 -3.40 16.41
N PRO A 39 9.30 -3.54 16.80
CA PRO A 39 9.71 -3.63 18.20
C PRO A 39 9.27 -2.41 19.03
N ARG A 40 9.43 -1.21 18.47
CA ARG A 40 9.00 0.05 19.10
C ARG A 40 7.48 0.11 19.29
N LEU A 41 6.71 -0.42 18.34
CA LEU A 41 5.25 -0.53 18.47
C LEU A 41 4.88 -1.55 19.57
N LEU A 42 5.51 -2.73 19.58
CA LEU A 42 5.29 -3.77 20.59
C LEU A 42 5.55 -3.29 22.02
N ASP A 43 6.59 -2.47 22.22
CA ASP A 43 6.96 -1.92 23.53
C ASP A 43 5.89 -0.99 24.12
N GLN A 44 5.04 -0.41 23.27
CA GLN A 44 3.94 0.46 23.67
C GLN A 44 2.60 -0.29 23.81
N MET A 45 2.58 -1.58 23.43
CA MET A 45 1.38 -2.42 23.55
C MET A 45 1.17 -2.95 24.97
N SER A 46 -0.06 -3.39 25.23
CA SER A 46 -0.40 -4.05 26.49
C SER A 46 0.38 -5.37 26.64
N ASN A 47 0.57 -5.83 27.88
CA ASN A 47 1.27 -7.11 28.13
C ASN A 47 0.57 -8.31 27.45
N SER A 48 -0.76 -8.29 27.37
CA SER A 48 -1.54 -9.32 26.70
C SER A 48 -1.31 -9.32 25.19
N ASP A 49 -1.36 -8.16 24.55
CA ASP A 49 -1.16 -8.05 23.09
C ASP A 49 0.29 -8.39 22.74
N ARG A 50 1.25 -7.86 23.48
CA ARG A 50 2.69 -8.14 23.29
C ARG A 50 2.99 -9.64 23.37
N LYS A 51 2.37 -10.36 24.30
CA LYS A 51 2.55 -11.82 24.42
C LYS A 51 2.11 -12.57 23.16
N ILE A 52 1.05 -12.10 22.50
CA ILE A 52 0.53 -12.70 21.26
C ILE A 52 1.44 -12.32 20.08
N LEU A 53 1.81 -11.04 20.00
CA LEU A 53 2.45 -10.46 18.81
C LEU A 53 3.96 -10.63 18.77
N ARG A 54 4.66 -10.83 19.89
CA ARG A 54 6.12 -11.05 19.92
C ARG A 54 6.63 -12.24 19.10
N SER A 55 5.73 -13.12 18.70
CA SER A 55 6.03 -14.30 17.89
C SER A 55 5.46 -14.18 16.46
N VAL A 56 5.03 -12.99 16.07
CA VAL A 56 4.63 -12.70 14.69
C VAL A 56 5.90 -12.40 13.89
N ASP A 57 6.04 -13.08 12.76
CA ASP A 57 7.16 -12.97 11.84
C ASP A 57 6.71 -12.25 10.55
N PHE A 58 7.53 -11.31 10.05
CA PHE A 58 7.24 -10.56 8.83
C PHE A 58 8.13 -11.07 7.70
N GLN A 59 7.54 -11.49 6.58
CA GLN A 59 8.28 -12.06 5.47
C GLN A 59 8.02 -11.29 4.17
N PHE A 60 9.10 -10.80 3.56
CA PHE A 60 9.02 -10.18 2.24
C PHE A 60 9.02 -11.24 1.14
N ILE A 61 8.04 -11.18 0.24
CA ILE A 61 7.89 -12.14 -0.86
C ILE A 61 8.04 -11.42 -2.21
N GLU A 62 9.02 -11.85 -2.98
CA GLU A 62 9.36 -11.31 -4.31
C GLU A 62 8.41 -11.81 -5.40
N ASN A 63 7.12 -11.52 -5.23
CA ASN A 63 6.11 -11.79 -6.24
C ASN A 63 5.53 -10.45 -6.75
N PRO A 64 5.89 -10.01 -7.97
CA PRO A 64 5.44 -8.73 -8.52
C PRO A 64 3.99 -8.76 -9.01
N VAL A 65 3.39 -9.95 -9.16
CA VAL A 65 2.03 -10.11 -9.70
C VAL A 65 0.96 -9.93 -8.63
N VAL A 66 1.30 -10.17 -7.37
CA VAL A 66 0.38 -10.02 -6.23
C VAL A 66 0.32 -8.55 -5.85
N VAL A 67 -0.62 -7.82 -6.46
CA VAL A 67 -0.88 -6.39 -6.22
C VAL A 67 -1.84 -6.13 -5.06
N THR A 68 -2.36 -7.19 -4.46
CA THR A 68 -3.26 -7.11 -3.32
C THR A 68 -2.75 -7.97 -2.18
N ALA A 69 -2.73 -7.38 -1.00
CA ALA A 69 -2.51 -7.96 0.32
C ALA A 69 -1.07 -7.89 0.85
N VAL A 70 -1.01 -7.49 2.11
CA VAL A 70 -0.21 -8.15 3.12
C VAL A 70 -1.11 -9.26 3.67
N TYR A 71 -0.62 -10.50 3.82
CA TYR A 71 -1.47 -11.64 4.21
C TYR A 71 -0.92 -12.33 5.45
N THR A 72 -1.82 -12.78 6.32
CA THR A 72 -1.46 -13.50 7.54
C THR A 72 -1.90 -14.96 7.53
N GLU A 73 -1.03 -15.83 8.06
CA GLU A 73 -1.33 -17.24 8.31
C GLU A 73 -1.67 -17.46 9.79
N SER A 74 -2.93 -17.80 10.06
CA SER A 74 -3.47 -17.96 11.42
C SER A 74 -2.67 -18.94 12.29
N ASP A 75 -2.15 -20.00 11.67
CA ASP A 75 -1.56 -21.13 12.38
C ASP A 75 -0.05 -20.97 12.58
N THR A 76 0.59 -20.07 11.83
CA THR A 76 2.04 -19.90 11.82
C THR A 76 2.50 -18.52 12.34
N LYS A 77 1.57 -17.62 12.65
CA LYS A 77 1.86 -16.23 13.07
C LYS A 77 2.81 -15.52 12.11
N LYS A 78 2.54 -15.62 10.82
CA LYS A 78 3.31 -14.96 9.78
C LYS A 78 2.50 -13.88 9.12
N VAL A 79 3.20 -12.83 8.68
CA VAL A 79 2.66 -11.75 7.87
C VAL A 79 3.53 -11.61 6.63
N TYR A 80 2.98 -11.94 5.46
CA TYR A 80 3.67 -11.84 4.18
C TYR A 80 3.41 -10.49 3.53
N ILE A 81 4.48 -9.79 3.16
CA ILE A 81 4.41 -8.53 2.42
C ILE A 81 4.93 -8.79 1.01
N TYR A 82 4.06 -8.62 0.01
CA TYR A 82 4.38 -8.93 -1.38
C TYR A 82 4.95 -7.72 -2.12
N ALA A 83 5.94 -7.97 -2.99
CA ALA A 83 6.56 -6.95 -3.82
C ALA A 83 5.56 -6.23 -4.75
N GLY A 84 4.60 -6.94 -5.35
CA GLY A 84 3.59 -6.33 -6.22
C GLY A 84 2.66 -5.36 -5.48
N PHE A 85 2.38 -5.61 -4.20
CA PHE A 85 1.61 -4.71 -3.34
C PHE A 85 2.40 -3.42 -3.08
N LEU A 86 3.69 -3.54 -2.73
CA LEU A 86 4.57 -2.39 -2.52
C LEU A 86 4.80 -1.60 -3.80
N ASP A 87 4.91 -2.24 -4.96
CA ASP A 87 5.06 -1.55 -6.24
C ASP A 87 3.80 -0.76 -6.63
N GLY A 88 2.62 -1.34 -6.45
CA GLY A 88 1.38 -0.63 -6.73
C GLY A 88 1.18 0.57 -5.79
N LEU A 89 1.49 0.39 -4.51
CA LEU A 89 1.46 1.48 -3.52
C LEU A 89 2.51 2.57 -3.85
N TYR A 90 3.72 2.18 -4.26
CA TYR A 90 4.78 3.11 -4.67
C TYR A 90 4.32 3.99 -5.83
N ASN A 91 3.71 3.40 -6.85
CA ASN A 91 3.17 4.14 -7.98
C ASN A 91 1.98 5.02 -7.59
N TYR A 92 1.19 4.61 -6.59
CA TYR A 92 0.09 5.41 -6.07
C TYR A 92 0.60 6.66 -5.36
N VAL A 93 1.63 6.50 -4.52
CA VAL A 93 2.32 7.59 -3.85
C VAL A 93 2.92 8.55 -4.88
N ASP A 94 3.63 8.04 -5.89
CA ASP A 94 4.16 8.87 -6.99
C ASP A 94 3.05 9.64 -7.67
N CYS A 95 1.92 9.00 -7.95
CA CYS A 95 0.79 9.69 -8.54
C CYS A 95 0.31 10.85 -7.68
N LEU A 96 0.16 10.66 -6.36
CA LEU A 96 -0.30 11.72 -5.46
C LEU A 96 0.71 12.86 -5.27
N ILE A 97 2.02 12.59 -5.32
CA ILE A 97 3.03 13.64 -5.22
C ILE A 97 3.10 14.44 -6.52
N ILE A 98 3.14 13.75 -7.66
CA ILE A 98 3.29 14.36 -8.99
C ILE A 98 2.04 15.15 -9.40
N THR A 99 0.83 14.62 -9.15
CA THR A 99 -0.42 15.21 -9.66
C THR A 99 -0.86 16.47 -8.92
N LYS A 100 -0.22 16.83 -7.80
CA LYS A 100 -0.40 18.15 -7.12
C LYS A 100 -0.02 19.35 -7.99
N ILE A 101 0.66 19.16 -9.13
CA ILE A 101 1.07 20.23 -10.04
C ILE A 101 0.26 20.24 -11.37
N SER A 102 -0.59 19.25 -11.65
CA SER A 102 -1.39 19.20 -12.89
C SER A 102 -2.69 18.41 -12.74
N ASP A 103 -3.82 19.03 -12.36
CA ASP A 103 -5.23 18.56 -12.44
C ASP A 103 -5.54 17.04 -12.22
N GLY A 104 -4.70 16.30 -11.48
CA GLY A 104 -4.32 14.95 -11.92
C GLY A 104 -4.93 13.75 -11.23
N ARG A 105 -6.16 13.84 -10.69
CA ARG A 105 -6.84 12.62 -10.22
C ARG A 105 -7.18 11.66 -11.37
N LYS A 106 -7.65 12.21 -12.50
CA LYS A 106 -7.95 11.43 -13.71
C LYS A 106 -6.72 10.76 -14.32
N ALA A 107 -5.52 11.32 -14.08
CA ALA A 107 -4.26 10.72 -14.51
C ALA A 107 -3.94 9.47 -13.67
N CYS A 108 -4.16 9.51 -12.35
CA CYS A 108 -4.01 8.34 -11.49
C CYS A 108 -4.94 7.20 -11.92
N ASP A 109 -6.23 7.49 -12.13
CA ASP A 109 -7.20 6.45 -12.50
C ASP A 109 -6.85 5.75 -13.81
N LYS A 110 -6.46 6.52 -14.84
CA LYS A 110 -6.02 5.98 -16.14
C LYS A 110 -4.74 5.15 -16.02
N TYR A 111 -3.79 5.60 -15.20
CA TYR A 111 -2.58 4.85 -14.95
C TYR A 111 -2.89 3.50 -14.29
N PHE A 112 -3.73 3.48 -13.26
CA PHE A 112 -4.06 2.24 -12.57
C PHE A 112 -4.88 1.27 -13.42
N ASP A 113 -5.69 1.77 -14.36
CA ASP A 113 -6.33 0.92 -15.39
C ASP A 113 -5.28 0.21 -16.28
N TYR A 114 -4.20 0.90 -16.67
CA TYR A 114 -3.07 0.32 -17.39
C TYR A 114 -2.28 -0.66 -16.50
N TYR A 115 -1.90 -0.24 -15.29
CA TYR A 115 -1.07 -1.01 -14.36
C TYR A 115 -1.72 -2.34 -14.01
N PHE A 116 -2.96 -2.32 -13.53
CA PHE A 116 -3.68 -3.55 -13.19
C PHE A 116 -4.01 -4.39 -14.42
N GLY A 117 -4.26 -3.77 -15.59
CA GLY A 117 -4.39 -4.50 -16.85
C GLY A 117 -3.15 -5.32 -17.20
N ASN A 118 -1.95 -4.76 -17.01
CA ASN A 118 -0.68 -5.47 -17.22
C ASN A 118 -0.47 -6.60 -16.21
N VAL A 119 -0.82 -6.36 -14.95
CA VAL A 119 -0.72 -7.36 -13.88
C VAL A 119 -1.66 -8.54 -14.15
N VAL A 120 -2.93 -8.30 -14.48
CA VAL A 120 -3.92 -9.35 -14.78
C VAL A 120 -3.52 -10.14 -16.02
N SER A 121 -3.05 -9.46 -17.07
CA SER A 121 -2.63 -10.11 -18.31
C SER A 121 -1.32 -10.89 -18.18
N LYS A 122 -0.66 -10.84 -17.02
CA LYS A 122 0.66 -11.45 -16.77
C LYS A 122 1.65 -11.06 -17.86
N SER A 123 1.66 -9.78 -18.23
CA SER A 123 2.58 -9.24 -19.23
C SER A 123 4.02 -9.66 -18.86
N PRO A 124 4.83 -10.15 -19.81
CA PRO A 124 6.21 -10.53 -19.54
C PRO A 124 7.10 -9.33 -19.20
N THR A 125 6.64 -8.12 -19.52
CA THR A 125 7.33 -6.87 -19.18
C THR A 125 6.66 -6.25 -17.96
N PRO A 126 7.42 -5.85 -16.92
CA PRO A 126 6.89 -5.06 -15.81
C PRO A 126 6.19 -3.79 -16.32
N PRO A 127 5.09 -3.36 -15.69
CA PRO A 127 4.46 -2.10 -16.05
C PRO A 127 5.42 -0.93 -15.80
N LEU A 128 5.41 0.06 -16.69
CA LEU A 128 6.12 1.31 -16.45
C LEU A 128 5.56 1.99 -15.20
N SER A 129 6.43 2.64 -14.44
CA SER A 129 6.03 3.45 -13.29
C SER A 129 5.24 4.68 -13.71
N PHE A 130 4.48 5.25 -12.77
CA PHE A 130 3.73 6.48 -13.04
C PHE A 130 4.67 7.62 -13.46
N ALA A 131 5.81 7.76 -12.79
CA ALA A 131 6.81 8.77 -13.11
C ALA A 131 7.36 8.61 -14.54
N GLU A 132 7.67 7.39 -14.97
CA GLU A 132 8.13 7.10 -16.34
C GLU A 132 7.09 7.44 -17.41
N ILE A 133 5.80 7.31 -17.10
CA ILE A 133 4.73 7.68 -18.03
C ILE A 133 4.54 9.21 -18.10
N ILE A 134 4.73 9.91 -16.99
CA ILE A 134 4.56 11.36 -16.93
C ILE A 134 5.77 12.14 -17.45
N PHE A 135 6.98 11.73 -17.06
CA PHE A 135 8.21 12.37 -17.48
C PHE A 135 8.72 11.75 -18.79
N THR A 136 8.34 12.36 -19.89
CA THR A 136 8.77 11.98 -21.25
C THR A 136 10.20 12.43 -21.60
N ASP A 137 10.87 13.13 -20.69
CA ASP A 137 12.24 13.63 -20.81
C ASP A 137 13.10 12.98 -19.73
N ASP A 138 14.10 12.21 -20.14
CA ASP A 138 15.00 11.45 -19.27
C ASP A 138 15.68 12.35 -18.22
N THR A 139 16.00 13.60 -18.57
CA THR A 139 16.62 14.56 -17.63
C THR A 139 15.66 14.94 -16.51
N LYS A 140 14.37 15.06 -16.82
CA LYS A 140 13.33 15.39 -15.83
C LYS A 140 12.99 14.16 -14.98
N LEU A 141 12.98 12.98 -15.59
CA LEU A 141 12.81 11.73 -14.86
C LEU A 141 13.96 11.50 -13.88
N GLU A 142 15.20 11.70 -14.32
CA GLU A 142 16.39 11.60 -13.47
C GLU A 142 16.36 12.66 -12.35
N ALA A 143 16.00 13.90 -12.66
CA ALA A 143 15.86 14.95 -11.65
C ALA A 143 14.78 14.63 -10.62
N TRP A 144 13.68 13.99 -11.02
CA TRP A 144 12.64 13.49 -10.12
C TRP A 144 13.17 12.36 -9.22
N GLN A 145 13.81 11.35 -9.82
CA GLN A 145 14.37 10.20 -9.11
C GLN A 145 15.46 10.59 -8.11
N ASN A 146 16.25 11.62 -8.43
CA ASN A 146 17.34 12.12 -7.59
C ASN A 146 16.91 13.21 -6.60
N ASN A 147 15.62 13.61 -6.58
CA ASN A 147 15.15 14.66 -5.68
C ASN A 147 15.01 14.13 -4.24
N THR A 148 15.96 14.49 -3.37
CA THR A 148 15.98 14.08 -1.96
C THR A 148 14.68 14.38 -1.22
N THR A 149 14.12 15.58 -1.38
CA THR A 149 12.88 15.97 -0.69
C THR A 149 11.68 15.12 -1.12
N MET A 150 11.58 14.79 -2.41
CA MET A 150 10.51 13.92 -2.91
C MET A 150 10.70 12.47 -2.45
N ASN A 151 11.94 11.99 -2.42
CA ASN A 151 12.27 10.66 -1.92
C ASN A 151 11.99 10.53 -0.42
N ASP A 152 12.29 11.55 0.38
CA ASP A 152 11.97 11.59 1.82
C ASP A 152 10.45 11.56 2.04
N ALA A 153 9.69 12.35 1.28
CA ALA A 153 8.23 12.32 1.33
C ALA A 153 7.66 10.96 0.93
N LYS A 154 8.21 10.35 -0.13
CA LYS A 154 7.83 9.01 -0.60
C LYS A 154 8.08 7.95 0.48
N ASN A 155 9.26 7.98 1.10
CA ASN A 155 9.63 7.06 2.18
C ASN A 155 8.68 7.20 3.38
N LEU A 156 8.35 8.44 3.77
CA LEU A 156 7.38 8.70 4.83
C LEU A 156 6.00 8.10 4.51
N TYR A 157 5.50 8.31 3.29
CA TYR A 157 4.19 7.80 2.88
C TYR A 157 4.15 6.28 2.77
N MET A 158 5.17 5.67 2.15
CA MET A 158 5.32 4.22 2.05
C MET A 158 5.41 3.56 3.43
N MET A 159 6.25 4.09 4.32
CA MET A 159 6.39 3.57 5.68
C MET A 159 5.10 3.74 6.50
N SER A 160 4.41 4.89 6.38
CA SER A 160 3.14 5.12 7.09
C SER A 160 2.05 4.13 6.65
N ALA A 161 1.97 3.84 5.36
CA ALA A 161 1.05 2.84 4.82
C ALA A 161 1.41 1.43 5.31
N LEU A 162 2.69 1.07 5.29
CA LEU A 162 3.18 -0.21 5.77
C LEU A 162 2.92 -0.40 7.27
N ILE A 163 3.09 0.66 8.08
CA ILE A 163 2.74 0.65 9.50
C ILE A 163 1.26 0.33 9.70
N LEU A 164 0.37 1.04 9.01
CA LEU A 164 -1.06 0.83 9.17
C LEU A 164 -1.47 -0.59 8.76
N ILE A 165 -0.96 -1.08 7.63
CA ILE A 165 -1.29 -2.41 7.14
C ILE A 165 -0.68 -3.50 8.03
N GLY A 166 0.57 -3.34 8.45
CA GLY A 166 1.18 -4.24 9.43
C GLY A 166 0.38 -4.30 10.73
N MET A 167 -0.10 -3.14 11.22
CA MET A 167 -1.00 -3.06 12.37
C MET A 167 -2.35 -3.74 12.12
N HIS A 168 -2.92 -3.61 10.92
CA HIS A 168 -4.14 -4.33 10.55
C HIS A 168 -3.93 -5.84 10.61
N GLU A 169 -2.85 -6.36 10.02
CA GLU A 169 -2.56 -7.80 10.03
C GLU A 169 -2.31 -8.34 11.44
N MET A 170 -1.61 -7.56 12.28
CA MET A 170 -1.48 -7.88 13.70
C MET A 170 -2.82 -7.86 14.44
N GLY A 171 -3.72 -6.97 14.05
CA GLY A 171 -5.08 -6.91 14.56
C GLY A 171 -5.85 -8.22 14.35
N HIS A 172 -5.61 -8.94 13.26
CA HIS A 172 -6.20 -10.26 13.07
C HIS A 172 -5.64 -11.32 14.05
N HIS A 173 -4.35 -11.25 14.41
CA HIS A 173 -3.78 -12.13 15.44
C HIS A 173 -4.34 -11.85 16.84
N ILE A 174 -4.76 -10.62 17.12
CA ILE A 174 -5.37 -10.24 18.41
C ILE A 174 -6.87 -10.54 18.45
N THR A 175 -7.59 -10.11 17.43
CA THR A 175 -9.07 -10.11 17.43
C THR A 175 -9.68 -11.39 16.88
N GLY A 176 -8.85 -12.25 16.29
CA GLY A 176 -9.22 -13.54 15.74
C GLY A 176 -9.59 -13.49 14.26
N PHE A 177 -9.34 -14.60 13.58
CA PHE A 177 -9.65 -14.78 12.17
C PHE A 177 -11.07 -15.30 11.95
N ALA A 178 -11.72 -14.81 10.91
CA ALA A 178 -12.85 -15.53 10.34
C ALA A 178 -12.31 -16.69 9.48
N GLN A 179 -12.75 -17.93 9.74
CA GLN A 179 -12.36 -19.08 8.93
C GLN A 179 -12.73 -18.86 7.45
N LYS A 180 -11.99 -19.49 6.53
CA LYS A 180 -12.19 -19.35 5.08
C LYS A 180 -13.63 -19.67 4.64
N ASN A 181 -14.30 -20.58 5.35
CA ASN A 181 -15.67 -21.01 5.08
C ASN A 181 -16.73 -20.23 5.88
N ALA A 182 -16.32 -19.23 6.67
CA ALA A 182 -17.23 -18.38 7.41
C ALA A 182 -18.09 -17.52 6.47
N LEU A 183 -19.26 -17.09 6.95
CA LEU A 183 -20.15 -16.22 6.19
C LEU A 183 -19.44 -14.90 5.85
N LEU A 184 -19.80 -14.29 4.73
CA LEU A 184 -19.23 -13.00 4.30
C LEU A 184 -19.41 -11.90 5.37
N SER A 185 -20.50 -11.93 6.12
CA SER A 185 -20.75 -11.04 7.26
C SER A 185 -19.71 -11.21 8.37
N ASP A 186 -19.33 -12.44 8.69
CA ASP A 186 -18.36 -12.75 9.74
C ASP A 186 -16.96 -12.33 9.33
N ARG A 187 -16.62 -12.58 8.06
CA ARG A 187 -15.37 -12.09 7.46
C ARG A 187 -15.30 -10.57 7.52
N ARG A 188 -16.36 -9.86 7.10
CA ARG A 188 -16.43 -8.39 7.24
C ARG A 188 -16.33 -7.93 8.70
N GLY A 189 -16.93 -8.67 9.63
CA GLY A 189 -16.83 -8.40 11.06
C GLY A 189 -15.41 -8.51 11.60
N ALA A 190 -14.65 -9.52 11.18
CA ALA A 190 -13.24 -9.70 11.55
C ALA A 190 -12.36 -8.56 10.99
N GLU A 191 -12.54 -8.20 9.72
CA GLU A 191 -11.86 -7.06 9.10
C GLU A 191 -12.07 -5.75 9.85
N ILE A 192 -13.32 -5.44 10.22
CA ILE A 192 -13.65 -4.24 10.99
C ILE A 192 -12.98 -4.27 12.35
N LYS A 193 -12.93 -5.43 13.03
CA LYS A 193 -12.26 -5.54 14.34
C LYS A 193 -10.75 -5.30 14.22
N ALA A 194 -10.11 -5.87 13.19
CA ALA A 194 -8.70 -5.66 12.92
C ALA A 194 -8.37 -4.19 12.61
N ASP A 195 -9.15 -3.52 11.75
CA ASP A 195 -9.01 -2.07 11.49
C ASP A 195 -9.16 -1.24 12.76
N LYS A 196 -10.21 -1.52 13.55
CA LYS A 196 -10.48 -0.79 14.79
C LYS A 196 -9.31 -0.93 15.75
N TRP A 197 -8.84 -2.16 15.95
CA TRP A 197 -7.68 -2.43 16.80
C TRP A 197 -6.44 -1.69 16.31
N ALA A 198 -6.15 -1.72 15.00
CA ALA A 198 -5.00 -1.06 14.40
C ALA A 198 -5.03 0.46 14.63
N VAL A 199 -6.14 1.11 14.28
CA VAL A 199 -6.31 2.57 14.40
C VAL A 199 -6.29 3.00 15.87
N ASP A 200 -7.03 2.32 16.76
CA ASP A 200 -7.06 2.66 18.19
C ASP A 200 -5.66 2.54 18.82
N ASN A 201 -4.87 1.51 18.43
CA ASN A 201 -3.52 1.36 18.95
C ASN A 201 -2.55 2.42 18.42
N LEU A 202 -2.61 2.75 17.12
CA LEU A 202 -1.77 3.81 16.56
C LEU A 202 -2.06 5.16 17.24
N VAL A 203 -3.34 5.51 17.40
CA VAL A 203 -3.74 6.74 18.11
C VAL A 203 -3.24 6.72 19.56
N ARG A 204 -3.38 5.59 20.27
CA ARG A 204 -2.89 5.44 21.65
C ARG A 204 -1.37 5.60 21.77
N MET A 205 -0.62 5.17 20.76
CA MET A 205 0.84 5.32 20.68
C MET A 205 1.27 6.73 20.25
N ASN A 206 0.32 7.67 20.12
CA ASN A 206 0.55 9.00 19.59
C ASN A 206 1.16 8.98 18.17
N GLU A 207 0.94 7.88 17.44
CA GLU A 207 1.19 7.81 16.01
C GLU A 207 -0.02 8.38 15.28
N ASN A 208 0.21 9.20 14.26
CA ASN A 208 -0.86 9.76 13.47
C ASN A 208 -1.15 8.84 12.26
N PRO A 209 -2.22 8.02 12.29
CA PRO A 209 -2.48 7.07 11.22
C PRO A 209 -3.01 7.74 9.94
N ILE A 210 -3.34 9.05 9.92
CA ILE A 210 -3.95 9.73 8.76
C ILE A 210 -3.17 9.47 7.47
N LEU A 211 -1.84 9.59 7.50
CA LEU A 211 -1.02 9.38 6.31
C LEU A 211 -1.10 7.92 5.84
N GLY A 212 -0.98 6.97 6.77
CA GLY A 212 -1.13 5.55 6.47
C GLY A 212 -2.49 5.23 5.88
N ILE A 213 -3.56 5.77 6.47
CA ILE A 213 -4.96 5.62 6.04
C ILE A 213 -5.11 6.18 4.62
N THR A 214 -4.64 7.41 4.39
CA THR A 214 -4.78 8.06 3.08
C THR A 214 -4.09 7.26 1.97
N MET A 215 -2.88 6.76 2.23
CA MET A 215 -2.10 6.02 1.24
C MET A 215 -2.64 4.61 1.02
N SER A 216 -2.91 3.86 2.09
CA SER A 216 -3.39 2.47 1.98
C SER A 216 -4.81 2.40 1.45
N LEU A 217 -5.75 3.20 1.96
CA LEU A 217 -7.13 3.22 1.48
C LEU A 217 -7.21 3.75 0.06
N GLY A 218 -6.43 4.78 -0.27
CA GLY A 218 -6.38 5.32 -1.62
C GLY A 218 -5.89 4.30 -2.65
N TYR A 219 -4.85 3.54 -2.33
CA TYR A 219 -4.40 2.46 -3.22
C TYR A 219 -5.43 1.32 -3.31
N LEU A 220 -6.03 0.92 -2.19
CA LEU A 220 -7.08 -0.10 -2.17
C LEU A 220 -8.33 0.35 -2.95
N SER A 221 -8.68 1.64 -2.96
CA SER A 221 -9.80 2.14 -3.76
C SER A 221 -9.55 1.98 -5.25
N GLN A 222 -8.30 2.17 -5.71
CA GLN A 222 -7.92 1.96 -7.11
C GLN A 222 -8.07 0.48 -7.52
N ILE A 223 -7.69 -0.44 -6.64
CA ILE A 223 -7.89 -1.88 -6.84
C ILE A 223 -9.39 -2.20 -6.98
N GLU A 224 -10.22 -1.75 -6.03
CA GLU A 224 -11.66 -2.04 -6.03
C GLU A 224 -12.39 -1.37 -7.21
N ARG A 225 -11.98 -0.16 -7.59
CA ARG A 225 -12.45 0.51 -8.82
C ARG A 225 -12.15 -0.36 -10.05
N PHE A 226 -10.90 -0.81 -10.22
CA PHE A 226 -10.51 -1.63 -11.35
C PHE A 226 -11.29 -2.96 -11.41
N ARG A 227 -11.46 -3.63 -10.26
CA ARG A 227 -12.23 -4.89 -10.16
C ARG A 227 -13.68 -4.71 -10.60
N ARG A 228 -14.33 -3.63 -10.17
CA ARG A 228 -15.70 -3.28 -10.57
C ARG A 228 -15.81 -3.00 -12.07
N ILE A 229 -14.90 -2.20 -12.63
CA ILE A 229 -14.93 -1.82 -14.06
C ILE A 229 -14.64 -3.01 -14.97
N LYS A 230 -13.67 -3.86 -14.60
CA LYS A 230 -13.18 -4.97 -15.45
C LYS A 230 -13.79 -6.33 -15.11
N GLN A 231 -14.66 -6.41 -14.09
CA GLN A 231 -15.26 -7.65 -13.59
C GLN A 231 -14.22 -8.73 -13.23
N VAL A 232 -13.05 -8.31 -12.74
CA VAL A 232 -11.95 -9.20 -12.40
C VAL A 232 -12.06 -9.62 -10.93
N ASN A 233 -12.56 -10.83 -10.71
CA ASN A 233 -12.65 -11.42 -9.35
C ASN A 233 -11.33 -12.05 -8.88
N SER A 234 -10.29 -12.11 -9.71
CA SER A 234 -9.08 -12.91 -9.46
C SER A 234 -8.09 -12.30 -8.46
N PHE A 235 -8.22 -11.02 -8.10
CA PHE A 235 -7.40 -10.45 -7.03
C PHE A 235 -7.89 -10.96 -5.68
N SER A 236 -6.99 -11.29 -4.76
CA SER A 236 -7.35 -11.60 -3.37
C SER A 236 -7.07 -10.37 -2.53
N SER A 237 -8.06 -9.49 -2.35
CA SER A 237 -7.98 -8.34 -1.45
C SER A 237 -8.96 -8.49 -0.29
N HIS A 238 -8.63 -7.83 0.81
CA HIS A 238 -9.58 -7.56 1.89
C HIS A 238 -10.61 -6.56 1.37
N PRO A 239 -11.91 -6.92 1.27
CA PRO A 239 -12.93 -5.97 0.81
C PRO A 239 -12.94 -4.74 1.72
N MET A 240 -12.89 -3.55 1.11
CA MET A 240 -12.91 -2.27 1.81
C MET A 240 -14.28 -1.59 1.62
N PRO A 241 -15.33 -2.00 2.35
CA PRO A 241 -16.60 -1.27 2.33
C PRO A 241 -16.43 0.11 2.97
N LYS A 242 -17.31 1.04 2.58
CA LYS A 242 -17.42 2.40 3.14
C LYS A 242 -17.28 2.43 4.68
N SER A 243 -17.89 1.48 5.37
CA SER A 243 -17.89 1.38 6.84
C SER A 243 -16.51 1.15 7.48
N ARG A 244 -15.57 0.48 6.79
CA ARG A 244 -14.20 0.26 7.28
C ARG A 244 -13.38 1.54 7.21
N ALA A 245 -13.47 2.24 6.08
CA ALA A 245 -12.80 3.52 5.85
C ALA A 245 -13.39 4.65 6.73
N GLN A 246 -14.71 4.67 6.94
CA GLN A 246 -15.39 5.67 7.75
C GLN A 246 -14.94 5.65 9.22
N TYR A 247 -14.75 4.48 9.82
CA TYR A 247 -14.28 4.41 11.21
C TYR A 247 -12.90 5.05 11.38
N ALA A 248 -11.98 4.77 10.45
CA ALA A 248 -10.64 5.33 10.49
C ALA A 248 -10.66 6.86 10.32
N PHE A 249 -11.54 7.37 9.46
CA PHE A 249 -11.78 8.81 9.32
C PHE A 249 -12.37 9.41 10.61
N ASP A 250 -13.46 8.84 11.13
CA ASP A 250 -14.15 9.34 12.33
C ASP A 250 -13.26 9.36 13.57
N LYS A 251 -12.24 8.49 13.63
CA LYS A 251 -11.32 8.44 14.77
C LYS A 251 -10.22 9.48 14.72
N VAL A 252 -9.76 9.83 13.53
CA VAL A 252 -8.52 10.61 13.37
C VAL A 252 -8.80 12.01 12.84
N CYS A 253 -9.95 12.22 12.21
CA CYS A 253 -10.37 13.48 11.62
C CYS A 253 -11.32 14.32 12.52
N VAL A 254 -11.26 14.16 13.84
CA VAL A 254 -12.11 14.92 14.79
C VAL A 254 -11.42 16.19 15.28
N GLY A 255 -12.08 17.34 15.12
CA GLY A 255 -11.67 18.62 15.71
C GLY A 255 -10.93 19.57 14.76
N LYS A 256 -10.38 20.68 15.31
CA LYS A 256 -9.58 21.65 14.53
C LYS A 256 -8.20 21.07 14.26
N LEU A 257 -8.01 20.48 13.09
CA LEU A 257 -6.72 19.95 12.64
C LEU A 257 -5.83 21.05 12.06
N SER A 258 -4.52 20.79 12.00
CA SER A 258 -3.60 21.60 11.21
C SER A 258 -3.97 21.53 9.71
N SER A 259 -3.66 22.57 8.94
CA SER A 259 -4.03 22.63 7.50
C SER A 259 -3.57 21.41 6.68
N PRO A 260 -2.34 20.85 6.86
CA PRO A 260 -1.93 19.64 6.14
C PRO A 260 -2.71 18.38 6.52
N MET A 261 -3.08 18.23 7.80
CA MET A 261 -3.89 17.11 8.28
C MET A 261 -5.33 17.23 7.76
N GLN A 262 -5.88 18.45 7.73
CA GLN A 262 -7.20 18.71 7.16
C GLN A 262 -7.28 18.29 5.70
N LYS A 263 -6.30 18.65 4.85
CA LYS A 263 -6.26 18.23 3.45
C LYS A 263 -6.24 16.70 3.26
N SER A 264 -5.57 15.99 4.17
CA SER A 264 -5.53 14.53 4.14
C SER A 264 -6.88 13.93 4.54
N CYS A 265 -7.55 14.51 5.54
CA CYS A 265 -8.92 14.16 5.89
C CYS A 265 -9.91 14.44 4.75
N ASP A 266 -9.82 15.59 4.08
CA ASP A 266 -10.68 15.91 2.93
C ASP A 266 -10.50 14.89 1.79
N LEU A 267 -9.26 14.46 1.53
CA LEU A 267 -8.95 13.39 0.57
C LEU A 267 -9.55 12.04 0.99
N ILE A 268 -9.39 11.64 2.26
CA ILE A 268 -10.00 10.39 2.79
C ILE A 268 -11.52 10.43 2.64
N SER A 269 -12.16 11.55 2.98
CA SER A 269 -13.62 11.73 2.85
C SER A 269 -14.07 11.50 1.41
N GLY A 270 -13.38 12.10 0.43
CA GLY A 270 -13.68 11.87 -0.99
C GLY A 270 -13.43 10.45 -1.49
N LEU A 271 -12.51 9.70 -0.87
CA LEU A 271 -12.26 8.28 -1.18
C LEU A 271 -13.33 7.36 -0.58
N ILE A 272 -13.85 7.71 0.60
CA ILE A 272 -14.89 6.93 1.30
C ILE A 272 -16.15 6.78 0.44
N ASP A 273 -16.54 7.85 -0.26
CA ASP A 273 -17.71 7.84 -1.14
C ASP A 273 -17.55 6.93 -2.37
N GLU A 274 -16.33 6.49 -2.70
CA GLU A 274 -16.07 5.59 -3.84
C GLU A 274 -16.20 4.11 -3.47
N PHE A 275 -16.37 3.79 -2.19
CA PHE A 275 -16.55 2.43 -1.69
C PHE A 275 -18.02 1.99 -1.58
N GLU A 276 -18.95 2.76 -2.16
CA GLU A 276 -20.37 2.40 -2.31
C GLU A 276 -20.59 1.20 -3.26
#